data_AF-A0A847J8H2-F1
#
_entry.id   AF-A0A847J8H2-F1
#
_cell.length_a   1.000
_cell.length_b   1.000
_cell.length_c   1.000
_cell.angle_alpha   90.00
_cell.angle_beta   90.00
_cell.angle_gamma   90.00
#
_symmetry.space_group_name_H-M   'P 1'
#
loop_
_entity.id
_entity.type
_entity.pdbx_description
1 polymer ?
#
loop_
_entity_poly.entity_id
_entity_poly.type
_entity_poly.pdbx_seq_one_letter_code
_entity_poly.pdbx_strand_id
1 'polypeptide(L)'
;MTEAAVGDEELRRRLLAIVAEEGMVGDREITPDQRLDELGIESADFVMILMAVEEKFGVYVPVDERLTEAKTVGELLDVVCRHIEDHRMQVAD
;
A
#
# COMPACT_ATOMS: atom_id res chain seq x y z
N MET A 1 4.12 -5.50 23.74
CA MET A 1 3.90 -5.55 22.28
C MET A 1 5.28 -5.57 21.63
N THR A 2 5.56 -6.56 20.78
CA THR A 2 6.90 -6.86 20.24
C THR A 2 7.30 -5.81 19.20
N GLU A 3 8.60 -5.48 19.13
CA GLU A 3 9.19 -4.51 18.19
C GLU A 3 8.79 -4.75 16.71
N ALA A 4 8.63 -6.02 16.32
CA ALA A 4 8.19 -6.41 14.98
C ALA A 4 6.72 -6.02 14.67
N ALA A 5 5.82 -6.14 15.65
CA ALA A 5 4.40 -5.77 15.47
C ALA A 5 4.20 -4.25 15.41
N VAL A 6 5.09 -3.49 16.05
CA VAL A 6 5.10 -2.01 15.97
C VAL A 6 5.56 -1.55 14.58
N GLY A 7 6.45 -2.31 13.93
CA GLY A 7 6.92 -2.02 12.58
C GLY A 7 5.85 -2.19 11.50
N ASP A 8 5.01 -3.22 11.62
CA ASP A 8 3.95 -3.51 10.64
C ASP A 8 2.81 -2.49 10.71
N GLU A 9 2.32 -2.16 11.90
CA GLU A 9 1.27 -1.14 12.07
C GLU A 9 1.71 0.25 11.55
N GLU A 10 2.96 0.64 11.82
CA GLU A 10 3.51 1.89 11.31
C GLU A 10 3.69 1.87 9.79
N LEU A 11 4.10 0.74 9.21
CA LEU A 11 4.19 0.58 7.77
C LEU A 11 2.82 0.73 7.12
N ARG A 12 1.80 0.02 7.63
CA ARG A 12 0.42 0.12 7.15
C ARG A 12 -0.11 1.55 7.23
N ARG A 13 0.13 2.23 8.34
CA ARG A 13 -0.27 3.64 8.52
C ARG A 13 0.36 4.56 7.48
N ARG A 14 1.66 4.38 7.21
CA ARG A 14 2.38 5.15 6.18
C ARG A 14 1.86 4.87 4.78
N LEU A 15 1.52 3.62 4.48
CA LEU A 15 0.95 3.23 3.19
C LEU A 15 -0.48 3.76 3.02
N LEU A 16 -1.31 3.69 4.07
CA LEU A 16 -2.65 4.25 4.06
C LEU A 16 -2.64 5.76 3.76
N ALA A 17 -1.66 6.49 4.30
CA ALA A 17 -1.48 7.91 4.01
C ALA A 17 -1.15 8.16 2.52
N ILE A 18 -0.34 7.30 1.88
CA ILE A 18 -0.04 7.41 0.44
C ILE A 18 -1.30 7.14 -0.39
N VAL A 19 -2.07 6.12 -0.03
CA VAL A 19 -3.35 5.82 -0.71
C VAL A 19 -4.30 7.01 -0.62
N ALA A 20 -4.39 7.66 0.54
CA ALA A 20 -5.23 8.84 0.73
C ALA A 20 -4.79 10.06 -0.11
N GLU A 21 -3.48 10.30 -0.15
CA GLU A 21 -2.87 11.43 -0.86
C GLU A 21 -2.95 11.25 -2.38
N GLU A 22 -2.42 10.15 -2.91
CA GLU A 22 -2.34 9.88 -4.34
C GLU A 22 -3.69 9.49 -4.94
N GLY A 23 -4.55 8.81 -4.17
CA GLY A 23 -5.91 8.48 -4.57
C GLY A 23 -6.87 9.68 -4.54
N MET A 24 -6.39 10.88 -4.18
CA MET A 24 -7.20 12.09 -4.00
C MET A 24 -8.44 11.87 -3.12
N VAL A 25 -8.35 10.93 -2.18
CA VAL A 25 -9.47 10.50 -1.35
C VAL A 25 -9.75 11.53 -0.23
N GLY A 26 -8.81 12.44 0.04
CA GLY A 26 -8.90 13.51 1.04
C GLY A 26 -8.93 12.99 2.48
N ASP A 27 -9.23 13.86 3.46
CA ASP A 27 -9.40 13.51 4.89
C ASP A 27 -10.62 12.58 5.16
N ARG A 28 -11.12 11.87 4.14
CA ARG A 28 -12.11 10.82 4.34
C ARG A 28 -11.49 9.78 5.27
N GLU A 29 -12.30 9.28 6.19
CA GLU A 29 -11.91 8.18 7.07
C GLU A 29 -11.80 6.91 6.20
N ILE A 30 -10.62 6.72 5.59
CA ILE A 30 -10.32 5.54 4.79
C ILE A 30 -10.19 4.36 5.74
N THR A 31 -10.99 3.33 5.52
CA THR A 31 -10.92 2.09 6.30
C THR A 31 -10.36 0.96 5.44
N PRO A 32 -9.67 -0.04 6.04
CA PRO A 32 -9.18 -1.20 5.31
C PRO A 32 -10.28 -1.98 4.55
N ASP A 33 -11.52 -1.96 5.04
CA ASP A 33 -12.64 -2.70 4.45
C ASP A 33 -13.29 -1.99 3.24
N GLN A 34 -12.97 -0.71 3.01
CA GLN A 34 -13.54 0.05 1.89
C GLN A 34 -13.01 -0.46 0.55
N ARG A 35 -13.89 -0.49 -0.45
CA ARG A 35 -13.52 -0.87 -1.81
C ARG A 35 -12.83 0.28 -2.53
N LEU A 36 -11.80 -0.05 -3.32
CA LEU A 36 -11.02 0.94 -4.08
C LEU A 36 -11.89 1.72 -5.08
N ASP A 37 -12.83 1.03 -5.73
CA ASP A 37 -13.77 1.64 -6.68
C ASP A 37 -14.78 2.60 -5.99
N GLU A 38 -15.22 2.27 -4.78
CA GLU A 38 -16.08 3.16 -3.96
C GLU A 38 -15.35 4.43 -3.51
N LEU A 39 -14.02 4.36 -3.38
CA LEU A 39 -13.17 5.51 -3.08
C LEU A 39 -12.85 6.36 -4.32
N GLY A 40 -13.22 5.89 -5.52
CA GLY A 40 -12.90 6.55 -6.78
C GLY A 40 -11.44 6.35 -7.21
N ILE A 41 -10.76 5.34 -6.67
CA ILE A 41 -9.40 4.98 -7.07
C ILE A 41 -9.49 4.18 -8.37
N GLU A 42 -9.04 4.80 -9.47
CA GLU A 42 -9.01 4.18 -10.78
C GLU A 42 -7.57 3.81 -11.19
N SER A 43 -7.38 3.26 -12.39
CA SER A 43 -6.08 2.77 -12.87
C SER A 43 -4.97 3.84 -12.85
N ALA A 44 -5.31 5.11 -13.05
CA ALA A 44 -4.34 6.21 -13.01
C ALA A 44 -3.86 6.47 -11.58
N ASP A 45 -4.79 6.57 -10.64
CA ASP A 45 -4.50 6.74 -9.20
C ASP A 45 -3.70 5.55 -8.68
N PHE A 46 -4.04 4.34 -9.14
CA PHE A 46 -3.34 3.13 -8.78
C PHE A 46 -1.85 3.19 -9.16
N VAL A 47 -1.55 3.64 -10.38
CA VAL A 47 -0.17 3.83 -10.84
C VAL A 47 0.57 4.87 -10.00
N MET A 48 -0.10 5.98 -9.63
CA MET A 48 0.48 7.03 -8.78
C MET A 48 0.80 6.51 -7.37
N ILE A 49 -0.13 5.76 -6.76
CA ILE A 49 0.07 5.11 -5.45
C ILE A 49 1.31 4.22 -5.49
N LEU A 50 1.44 3.36 -6.51
CA LEU A 50 2.59 2.46 -6.64
C LEU A 50 3.89 3.24 -6.79
N MET A 51 3.95 4.25 -7.66
CA MET A 51 5.15 5.07 -7.84
C MET A 51 5.56 5.76 -6.53
N ALA A 52 4.60 6.33 -5.79
CA ALA A 52 4.87 6.98 -4.50
C ALA A 52 5.38 5.99 -3.45
N VAL A 53 4.87 4.76 -3.44
CA VAL A 53 5.40 3.68 -2.60
C VAL A 53 6.84 3.35 -3.00
N GLU A 54 7.10 3.13 -4.29
CA GLU A 54 8.43 2.78 -4.79
C GLU A 54 9.48 3.85 -4.42
N GLU A 55 9.15 5.13 -4.62
CA GLU A 55 10.02 6.26 -4.26
C GLU A 55 10.27 6.34 -2.75
N LYS A 56 9.21 6.23 -1.92
CA LYS A 56 9.31 6.44 -0.47
C LYS A 56 9.97 5.28 0.26
N PHE A 57 9.88 4.06 -0.28
CA PHE A 57 10.41 2.86 0.35
C PHE A 57 11.60 2.24 -0.38
N GLY A 58 11.97 2.76 -1.55
CA GLY A 58 13.10 2.26 -2.35
C GLY A 58 12.89 0.83 -2.83
N VAL A 59 11.64 0.44 -3.07
CA VAL A 59 11.24 -0.91 -3.52
C VAL A 59 10.70 -0.82 -4.95
N TYR A 60 10.66 -1.94 -5.67
CA TYR A 60 9.88 -2.09 -6.89
C TYR A 60 8.66 -2.95 -6.61
N VAL A 61 7.46 -2.46 -6.91
CA VAL A 61 6.20 -3.19 -6.71
C VAL A 61 5.67 -3.62 -8.08
N PRO A 62 5.88 -4.89 -8.49
CA PRO A 62 5.39 -5.36 -9.77
C PRO A 62 3.87 -5.39 -9.79
N VAL A 63 3.27 -4.99 -10.91
CA VAL A 63 1.85 -5.23 -11.16
C VAL A 63 1.65 -6.72 -11.47
N ASP A 64 1.36 -7.48 -10.42
CA ASP A 64 1.06 -8.92 -10.49
C ASP A 64 -0.44 -9.22 -10.32
N GLU A 65 -0.80 -10.49 -10.41
CA GLU A 65 -2.19 -10.95 -10.27
C GLU A 65 -2.80 -10.52 -8.93
N ARG A 66 -2.07 -10.64 -7.82
CA ARG A 66 -2.56 -10.27 -6.48
C ARG A 66 -2.87 -8.79 -6.38
N LEU A 67 -2.01 -7.96 -6.96
CA LEU A 67 -2.23 -6.53 -7.00
C LEU A 67 -3.46 -6.17 -7.84
N THR A 68 -3.65 -6.82 -8.99
CA THR A 68 -4.84 -6.61 -9.84
C THR A 68 -6.13 -7.19 -9.26
N GLU A 69 -6.04 -8.18 -8.38
CA GLU A 69 -7.18 -8.80 -7.70
C GLU A 69 -7.60 -8.05 -6.43
N ALA A 70 -6.76 -7.14 -5.92
CA ALA A 70 -7.07 -6.34 -4.75
C ALA A 70 -8.30 -5.45 -5.01
N LYS A 71 -9.32 -5.58 -4.16
CA LYS A 71 -10.58 -4.84 -4.27
C LYS A 71 -10.76 -3.84 -3.16
N THR A 72 -10.13 -4.08 -2.01
CA THR A 72 -10.21 -3.24 -0.82
C THR A 72 -8.89 -2.54 -0.53
N VAL A 73 -8.95 -1.48 0.25
CA VAL A 73 -7.75 -0.78 0.74
C VAL A 73 -6.86 -1.75 1.51
N GLY A 74 -7.45 -2.57 2.39
CA GLY A 74 -6.71 -3.55 3.18
C GLY A 74 -5.93 -4.53 2.32
N GLU A 75 -6.55 -5.10 1.28
CA GLU A 75 -5.89 -6.02 0.35
C GLU A 75 -4.74 -5.34 -0.40
N LEU A 76 -4.92 -4.09 -0.86
CA LEU A 76 -3.86 -3.32 -1.50
C LEU A 76 -2.67 -3.13 -0.54
N LEU A 77 -2.96 -2.71 0.70
CA LEU A 77 -1.93 -2.54 1.74
C LEU A 77 -1.19 -3.84 2.03
N ASP A 78 -1.90 -4.97 2.09
CA ASP A 78 -1.31 -6.30 2.35
C ASP A 78 -0.33 -6.70 1.24
N VAL A 79 -0.72 -6.53 -0.02
CA VAL A 79 0.14 -6.84 -1.17
C VAL A 79 1.39 -5.96 -1.16
N VAL A 80 1.23 -4.67 -0.93
CA VAL A 80 2.36 -3.72 -0.91
C VAL A 80 3.28 -3.96 0.28
N CYS A 81 2.74 -4.18 1.49
CA CYS A 81 3.52 -4.55 2.67
C CYS A 81 4.42 -5.74 2.37
N ARG A 82 3.85 -6.80 1.78
CA ARG A 82 4.59 -8.01 1.44
C ARG A 82 5.76 -7.73 0.50
N HIS A 83 5.57 -6.90 -0.53
CA HIS A 83 6.66 -6.54 -1.43
C HIS A 83 7.79 -5.77 -0.74
N ILE A 84 7.44 -4.86 0.18
CA ILE A 84 8.42 -4.11 0.97
C ILE A 84 9.21 -5.05 1.89
N GLU A 85 8.54 -5.99 2.55
CA GLU A 85 9.17 -6.97 3.43
C GLU A 85 10.07 -7.94 2.66
N ASP A 86 9.57 -8.50 1.56
CA ASP A 86 10.33 -9.40 0.68
C ASP A 86 11.59 -8.69 0.16
N HIS A 87 11.48 -7.40 -0.22
CA HIS A 87 12.64 -6.61 -0.65
C HIS A 87 13.64 -6.38 0.49
N ARG A 88 13.17 -6.01 1.69
CA ARG A 88 14.02 -5.83 2.89
C ARG A 88 14.78 -7.10 3.27
N MET A 89 14.20 -8.27 3.09
CA MET A 89 14.87 -9.55 3.34
C MET A 89 15.96 -9.84 2.31
N GLN A 90 15.76 -9.46 1.04
CA GLN A 90 16.73 -9.70 -0.03
C GLN A 90 17.97 -8.80 0.03
N VAL A 91 17.84 -7.59 0.59
CA VAL A 91 18.98 -6.66 0.78
C VAL A 91 19.72 -6.86 2.11
N ALA A 92 19.23 -7.74 2.99
CA ALA A 92 19.83 -8.02 4.29
C ALA A 92 20.93 -9.11 4.26
N ASP A 93 21.23 -9.67 3.08
CA ASP A 93 22.32 -10.62 2.80
C ASP A 93 23.48 -9.90 2.10
#